data_AF-A0A3M7RKH8-F1
#
_entry.id   AF-A0A3M7RKH8-F1
#
_cell.length_a   1.000
_cell.length_b   1.000
_cell.length_c   1.000
_cell.angle_alpha   90.00
_cell.angle_beta   90.00
_cell.angle_gamma   90.00
#
_symmetry.space_group_name_H-M   'P 1'
#
loop_
_entity.id
_entity.type
_entity.pdbx_description
1 polymer ?
#
loop_
_entity_poly.entity_id
_entity_poly.type
_entity_poly.pdbx_seq_one_letter_code
_entity_poly.pdbx_strand_id
1 'polypeptide(L)'
;SLSNEESFLDKKLEKELIKSSESLFKKKTLPTLLFAKEIGNMYTPSLYGCLVSHLLSEPIQALRNTRVCLFSYGSGSASAMFSVIIQENSNSSFTLENLLTKLEQQRTKLAEHRVEIEPELYDKYLQHRELVNKKVPREPNFIPNTLYPGTWYLKSIDQNYRRTYDRVSKEAYSLENTRKALLDQLCTLK
;
A
#
# COMPACT_ATOMS: atom_id res chain seq x y z
N SER A 1 18.49 25.54 -27.04
CA SER A 1 18.12 24.23 -26.48
C SER A 1 18.27 24.31 -24.97
N LEU A 2 17.38 23.67 -24.20
CA LEU A 2 17.57 23.52 -22.76
C LEU A 2 18.65 22.46 -22.51
N SER A 3 19.47 22.64 -21.47
CA SER A 3 20.27 21.55 -20.90
C SER A 3 19.37 20.52 -20.20
N ASN A 4 19.93 19.35 -19.84
CA ASN A 4 19.19 18.33 -19.13
C ASN A 4 18.71 18.84 -17.76
N GLU A 5 19.56 19.58 -17.05
CA GLU A 5 19.27 20.10 -15.72
C GLU A 5 18.17 21.18 -15.77
N GLU A 6 18.26 22.09 -16.74
CA GLU A 6 17.23 23.13 -16.95
C GLU A 6 15.89 22.51 -17.35
N SER A 7 15.91 21.39 -18.08
CA SER A 7 14.68 20.71 -18.51
C SER A 7 13.83 20.18 -17.35
N PHE A 8 14.43 19.86 -16.19
CA PHE A 8 13.70 19.34 -15.03
C PHE A 8 12.84 20.40 -14.32
N LEU A 9 13.17 21.68 -14.47
CA LEU A 9 12.51 22.79 -13.78
C LEU A 9 11.69 23.68 -14.73
N ASP A 10 11.76 23.42 -16.04
CA ASP A 10 11.03 24.21 -17.03
C ASP A 10 9.53 23.85 -17.04
N LYS A 11 8.72 24.73 -16.44
CA LYS A 11 7.26 24.57 -16.36
C LYS A 11 6.56 24.60 -17.71
N LYS A 12 7.14 25.25 -18.73
CA LYS A 12 6.56 25.31 -20.07
C LYS A 12 6.74 23.96 -20.76
N LEU A 13 7.93 23.37 -20.65
CA LEU A 13 8.24 22.04 -21.12
C LEU A 13 7.37 20.99 -20.41
N GLU A 14 7.28 21.05 -19.07
CA GLU A 14 6.43 20.15 -18.27
C GLU A 14 4.98 20.17 -18.77
N LYS A 15 4.40 21.37 -18.92
CA LYS A 15 3.02 21.53 -19.40
C LYS A 15 2.80 20.91 -20.77
N GLU A 16 3.73 21.11 -21.70
CA GLU A 16 3.61 20.59 -23.05
C GLU A 16 3.79 19.07 -23.10
N LEU A 17 4.71 18.51 -22.30
CA LEU A 17 4.90 17.08 -22.14
C LEU A 17 3.69 16.39 -21.51
N ILE A 18 3.11 16.96 -20.45
CA ILE A 18 1.88 16.45 -19.84
C ILE A 18 0.75 16.42 -20.87
N LYS A 19 0.54 17.52 -21.60
CA LYS A 19 -0.49 17.61 -22.64
C LYS A 19 -0.27 16.58 -23.75
N SER A 20 0.96 16.45 -24.23
CA SER A 20 1.30 15.52 -25.32
C SER A 20 1.18 14.04 -24.92
N SER A 21 1.43 13.72 -23.64
CA SER A 21 1.41 12.35 -23.10
C SER A 21 0.08 11.95 -22.46
N GLU A 22 -0.91 12.84 -22.38
CA GLU A 22 -2.17 12.62 -21.67
C GLU A 22 -2.88 11.32 -22.09
N SER A 23 -3.00 11.08 -23.40
CA SER A 23 -3.63 9.86 -23.92
C SER A 23 -2.86 8.59 -23.51
N LEU A 24 -1.53 8.66 -23.55
CA LEU A 24 -0.66 7.54 -23.17
C LEU A 24 -0.74 7.27 -21.67
N PHE A 25 -0.71 8.31 -20.84
CA PHE A 25 -0.84 8.23 -19.39
C PHE A 25 -2.19 7.61 -18.99
N LYS A 26 -3.29 8.10 -19.56
CA LYS A 26 -4.64 7.56 -19.30
C LYS A 26 -4.74 6.08 -19.63
N LYS A 27 -4.06 5.64 -20.69
CA LYS A 27 -4.08 4.24 -21.13
C LYS A 27 -3.11 3.33 -20.38
N LYS A 28 -1.89 3.79 -20.06
CA LYS A 28 -0.80 2.93 -19.58
C LYS A 28 -0.43 3.10 -18.12
N THR A 29 -0.82 4.21 -17.49
CA THR A 29 -0.35 4.55 -16.14
C THR A 29 -1.51 4.80 -15.19
N LEU A 30 -2.53 5.56 -15.59
CA LEU A 30 -3.68 5.85 -14.73
C LEU A 30 -4.33 4.60 -14.11
N PRO A 31 -4.54 3.48 -14.83
CA PRO A 31 -5.13 2.27 -14.25
C PRO A 31 -4.24 1.63 -13.17
N THR A 32 -2.93 1.92 -13.19
CA THR A 32 -1.97 1.37 -12.22
C THR A 32 -1.93 2.17 -10.92
N LEU A 33 -2.71 3.25 -10.77
CA LEU A 33 -2.59 4.18 -9.63
C LEU A 33 -3.64 4.00 -8.53
N LEU A 34 -4.53 3.00 -8.64
CA LEU A 34 -5.62 2.77 -7.68
C LEU A 34 -5.10 2.72 -6.23
N PHE A 35 -4.17 1.81 -5.91
CA PHE A 35 -3.65 1.69 -4.55
C PHE A 35 -2.76 2.86 -4.14
N ALA A 36 -2.04 3.48 -5.07
CA ALA A 36 -1.27 4.68 -4.76
C ALA A 36 -2.18 5.85 -4.32
N LYS A 37 -3.36 5.99 -4.94
CA LYS A 37 -4.37 6.99 -4.57
C LYS A 37 -5.07 6.66 -3.25
N GLU A 38 -5.45 5.40 -3.05
CA GLU A 38 -6.26 4.97 -1.90
C GLU A 38 -5.47 4.74 -0.61
N ILE A 39 -4.18 4.37 -0.71
CA ILE A 39 -3.33 4.00 0.44
C ILE A 39 -2.20 5.03 0.66
N GLY A 40 -1.74 5.71 -0.39
CA GLY A 40 -0.59 6.60 -0.34
C GLY A 40 0.75 5.88 -0.51
N ASN A 41 1.84 6.55 -0.14
CA ASN A 41 3.19 6.03 -0.32
C ASN A 41 3.50 4.92 0.69
N MET A 42 3.74 3.71 0.19
CA MET A 42 4.10 2.54 0.98
C MET A 42 5.62 2.26 1.00
N TYR A 43 6.45 3.16 0.45
CA TYR A 43 7.89 2.98 0.22
C TYR A 43 8.20 1.83 -0.76
N THR A 44 8.98 0.83 -0.34
CA THR A 44 9.44 -0.27 -1.21
C THR A 44 8.31 -1.03 -1.92
N PRO A 45 7.15 -1.34 -1.30
CA PRO A 45 6.02 -1.96 -1.98
C PRO A 45 5.23 -1.04 -2.92
N SER A 46 5.47 0.28 -2.98
CA SER A 46 4.65 1.21 -3.79
C SER A 46 4.58 0.80 -5.27
N LEU A 47 5.72 0.42 -5.87
CA LEU A 47 5.78 -0.04 -7.26
C LEU A 47 4.92 -1.31 -7.48
N TYR A 48 4.97 -2.24 -6.54
CA TYR A 48 4.23 -3.50 -6.62
C TYR A 48 2.74 -3.29 -6.33
N GLY A 49 2.37 -2.33 -5.48
CA GLY A 49 0.99 -1.86 -5.35
C GLY A 49 0.44 -1.31 -6.66
N CYS A 50 1.26 -0.60 -7.45
CA CYS A 50 0.86 -0.18 -8.79
C CYS A 50 0.72 -1.37 -9.76
N LEU A 51 1.59 -2.38 -9.66
CA LEU A 51 1.45 -3.61 -10.44
C LEU A 51 0.16 -4.37 -10.11
N VAL A 52 -0.19 -4.50 -8.83
CA VAL A 52 -1.47 -5.10 -8.42
C VAL A 52 -2.65 -4.28 -8.94
N SER A 53 -2.56 -2.94 -8.89
CA SER A 53 -3.60 -2.06 -9.46
C SER A 53 -3.80 -2.33 -10.97
N HIS A 54 -2.71 -2.48 -11.72
CA HIS A 54 -2.76 -2.84 -13.15
C HIS A 54 -3.41 -4.21 -13.38
N LEU A 55 -3.04 -5.22 -12.59
CA LEU A 55 -3.63 -6.56 -12.69
C LEU A 55 -5.14 -6.56 -12.43
N LEU A 56 -5.63 -5.66 -11.57
CA LEU A 56 -7.04 -5.54 -11.22
C LEU A 56 -7.82 -4.54 -12.11
N SER A 57 -7.15 -3.86 -13.04
CA SER A 57 -7.78 -2.81 -13.87
C SER A 57 -8.25 -3.30 -15.24
N GLU A 58 -7.77 -4.46 -15.69
CA GLU A 58 -8.02 -4.98 -17.03
C GLU A 58 -8.58 -6.42 -16.97
N PRO A 59 -9.42 -6.83 -17.94
CA PRO A 59 -9.85 -8.21 -18.03
C PRO A 59 -8.64 -9.13 -18.30
N ILE A 60 -8.72 -10.39 -17.83
CA ILE A 60 -7.61 -11.35 -17.93
C ILE A 60 -7.09 -11.50 -19.37
N GLN A 61 -7.96 -11.42 -20.37
CA GLN A 61 -7.60 -11.51 -21.79
C GLN A 61 -6.67 -10.37 -22.24
N ALA A 62 -6.86 -9.17 -21.69
CA ALA A 62 -6.02 -8.00 -22.00
C ALA A 62 -4.67 -8.03 -21.25
N LEU A 63 -4.53 -8.86 -20.21
CA LEU A 63 -3.29 -9.02 -19.45
C LEU A 63 -2.36 -10.07 -20.05
N ARG A 64 -2.91 -11.13 -20.66
CA ARG A 64 -2.14 -12.27 -21.19
C ARG A 64 -1.07 -11.82 -22.18
N ASN A 65 0.16 -12.33 -21.98
CA ASN A 65 1.34 -12.08 -22.80
C ASN A 65 1.72 -10.59 -22.96
N THR A 66 1.22 -9.73 -22.07
CA THR A 66 1.60 -8.33 -22.07
C THR A 66 2.91 -8.09 -21.33
N ARG A 67 3.69 -7.13 -21.83
CA ARG A 67 4.90 -6.65 -21.16
C ARG A 67 4.56 -5.43 -20.33
N VAL A 68 4.91 -5.47 -19.05
CA VAL A 68 4.76 -4.37 -18.10
C VAL A 68 6.15 -3.83 -17.79
N CYS A 69 6.37 -2.54 -18.06
CA CYS A 69 7.59 -1.84 -17.66
C CYS A 69 7.44 -1.35 -16.21
N LEU A 70 8.48 -1.55 -15.42
CA LEU A 70 8.53 -1.22 -14.00
C LEU A 70 9.74 -0.31 -13.77
N PHE A 71 9.51 0.82 -13.14
CA PHE A 71 10.56 1.75 -12.74
C PHE A 71 10.58 1.89 -11.22
N SER A 72 11.65 1.39 -10.59
CA SER A 72 11.87 1.46 -9.16
C SER A 72 12.87 2.56 -8.82
N TYR A 73 12.59 3.32 -7.78
CA TYR A 73 13.44 4.42 -7.31
C TYR A 73 13.51 4.42 -5.78
N GLY A 74 14.72 4.64 -5.25
CA GLY A 74 14.98 4.96 -3.85
C GLY A 74 15.95 6.13 -3.73
N SER A 75 15.64 7.09 -2.84
CA SER A 75 16.48 8.26 -2.59
C SER A 75 17.86 7.86 -2.04
N GLY A 76 18.94 8.46 -2.55
CA GLY A 76 20.31 8.12 -2.16
C GLY A 76 21.40 8.14 -3.26
N SER A 77 21.19 7.82 -4.54
CA SER A 77 20.04 7.23 -5.25
C SER A 77 20.37 5.84 -5.80
N ALA A 78 19.36 4.97 -5.82
CA ALA A 78 19.41 3.69 -6.54
C ALA A 78 18.11 3.53 -7.32
N SER A 79 18.21 3.22 -8.61
CA SER A 79 17.06 3.02 -9.47
C SER A 79 17.30 1.88 -10.45
N ALA A 80 16.20 1.25 -10.87
CA ALA A 80 16.22 0.20 -11.88
C ALA A 80 14.95 0.28 -12.72
N MET A 81 15.13 0.24 -14.04
CA MET A 81 14.05 -0.01 -14.99
C MET A 81 14.16 -1.45 -15.48
N PHE A 82 13.08 -2.21 -15.34
CA PHE A 82 13.01 -3.60 -15.78
C PHE A 82 11.61 -3.90 -16.30
N SER A 83 11.41 -5.08 -16.88
CA SER A 83 10.09 -5.47 -17.38
C SER A 83 9.74 -6.89 -17.00
N VAL A 84 8.46 -7.13 -16.79
CA VAL A 84 7.88 -8.47 -16.62
C VAL A 84 6.92 -8.76 -17.75
N ILE A 85 6.73 -10.04 -18.06
CA ILE A 85 5.71 -10.51 -19.01
C ILE A 85 4.68 -11.30 -18.22
N ILE A 86 3.42 -10.93 -18.34
CA ILE A 86 2.32 -11.64 -17.69
C ILE A 86 2.04 -12.91 -18.50
N GLN A 87 2.45 -14.04 -17.96
CA GLN A 87 2.27 -15.36 -18.58
C GLN A 87 1.02 -16.03 -18.04
N GLU A 88 0.37 -16.82 -18.89
CA GLU A 88 -0.66 -17.75 -18.45
C GLU A 88 -0.04 -19.13 -18.26
N ASN A 89 -0.20 -19.71 -17.08
CA ASN A 89 0.23 -21.07 -16.79
C ASN A 89 -0.99 -21.94 -16.49
N SER A 90 -1.44 -22.70 -17.49
CA SER A 90 -2.58 -23.62 -17.39
C SER A 90 -2.25 -24.93 -16.66
N ASN A 91 -0.96 -25.22 -16.41
CA ASN A 91 -0.50 -26.49 -15.87
C ASN A 91 -0.11 -26.43 -14.39
N SER A 92 -0.51 -25.38 -13.66
CA SER A 92 -0.20 -25.23 -12.23
C SER A 92 -1.40 -24.72 -11.43
N SER A 93 -1.40 -24.97 -10.12
CA SER A 93 -2.37 -24.37 -9.20
C SER A 93 -2.21 -22.84 -9.07
N PHE A 94 -1.06 -22.30 -9.49
CA PHE A 94 -0.76 -20.87 -9.52
C PHE A 94 -1.14 -20.26 -10.88
N THR A 95 -2.45 -20.22 -11.16
CA THR A 95 -2.98 -19.60 -12.38
C THR A 95 -3.11 -18.07 -12.21
N LEU A 96 -3.05 -17.35 -13.33
CA LEU A 96 -3.34 -15.90 -13.34
C LEU A 96 -4.75 -15.63 -12.82
N GLU A 97 -5.72 -16.47 -13.17
CA GLU A 97 -7.09 -16.38 -12.68
C GLU A 97 -7.16 -16.48 -11.15
N ASN A 98 -6.53 -17.50 -10.54
CA ASN A 98 -6.48 -17.65 -9.08
C ASN A 98 -5.82 -16.45 -8.41
N LEU A 99 -4.73 -15.93 -8.99
CA LEU A 99 -4.08 -14.72 -8.49
C LEU A 99 -5.05 -13.53 -8.51
N LEU A 100 -5.70 -13.26 -9.64
CA LEU A 100 -6.67 -12.16 -9.78
C LEU A 100 -7.83 -12.31 -8.80
N THR A 101 -8.39 -13.51 -8.64
CA THR A 101 -9.44 -13.77 -7.65
C THR A 101 -8.98 -13.45 -6.22
N LYS A 102 -7.76 -13.86 -5.84
CA LYS A 102 -7.23 -13.56 -4.49
C LYS A 102 -6.95 -12.08 -4.30
N LEU A 103 -6.42 -11.41 -5.31
CA LEU A 103 -6.17 -9.96 -5.26
C LEU A 103 -7.49 -9.18 -5.18
N GLU A 104 -8.51 -9.59 -5.92
CA GLU A 104 -9.84 -8.98 -5.86
C GLU A 104 -10.46 -9.12 -4.47
N GLN A 105 -10.38 -10.31 -3.86
CA GLN A 105 -10.80 -10.52 -2.48
C GLN A 105 -10.10 -9.58 -1.50
N GLN A 106 -8.80 -9.31 -1.68
CA GLN A 106 -8.09 -8.33 -0.85
C GLN A 106 -8.52 -6.88 -1.16
N ARG A 107 -8.76 -6.53 -2.43
CA ARG A 107 -9.26 -5.20 -2.82
C ARG A 107 -10.60 -4.90 -2.16
N THR A 108 -11.56 -5.82 -2.27
CA THR A 108 -12.88 -5.71 -1.62
C THR A 108 -12.72 -5.56 -0.11
N LYS A 109 -11.90 -6.41 0.51
CA LYS A 109 -11.63 -6.34 1.94
C LYS A 109 -11.08 -4.98 2.37
N LEU A 110 -10.13 -4.42 1.63
CA LEU A 110 -9.55 -3.09 1.90
C LEU A 110 -10.56 -1.96 1.69
N ALA A 111 -11.45 -2.07 0.71
CA ALA A 111 -12.47 -1.06 0.45
C ALA A 111 -13.52 -1.04 1.56
N GLU A 112 -13.95 -2.22 2.03
CA GLU A 112 -15.08 -2.36 2.95
C GLU A 112 -14.70 -2.26 4.43
N HIS A 113 -13.48 -2.66 4.81
CA HIS A 113 -13.12 -2.83 6.22
C HIS A 113 -12.10 -1.82 6.75
N ARG A 114 -11.68 -0.85 5.92
CA ARG A 114 -10.92 0.29 6.44
C ARG A 114 -11.83 1.17 7.28
N VAL A 115 -11.30 1.66 8.39
CA VAL A 115 -11.97 2.61 9.26
C VAL A 115 -11.39 3.98 9.00
N GLU A 116 -12.23 4.87 8.52
CA GLU A 116 -11.90 6.30 8.42
C GLU A 116 -11.77 6.90 9.83
N ILE A 117 -10.76 7.74 10.00
CA ILE A 117 -10.42 8.41 11.26
C ILE A 117 -10.33 9.90 10.97
N GLU A 118 -10.93 10.72 11.83
CA GLU A 118 -10.86 12.18 11.73
C GLU A 118 -9.40 12.67 11.77
N PRO A 119 -9.04 13.71 10.99
CA PRO A 119 -7.68 14.23 10.92
C PRO A 119 -7.06 14.54 12.29
N GLU A 120 -7.82 15.12 13.22
CA GLU A 120 -7.34 15.47 14.56
C GLU A 120 -6.96 14.23 15.39
N LEU A 121 -7.69 13.12 15.23
CA LEU A 121 -7.36 11.85 15.89
C LEU A 121 -6.14 11.20 15.25
N TYR A 122 -6.01 11.30 13.93
CA TYR A 122 -4.85 10.81 13.21
C TYR A 122 -3.57 11.57 13.62
N ASP A 123 -3.63 12.89 13.79
CA ASP A 123 -2.50 13.71 14.26
C ASP A 123 -2.08 13.34 15.68
N LYS A 124 -3.05 13.17 16.59
CA LYS A 124 -2.78 12.67 17.96
C LYS A 124 -2.08 11.30 17.92
N TYR A 125 -2.52 10.40 17.04
CA TYR A 125 -1.88 9.10 16.86
C TYR A 125 -0.43 9.23 16.37
N LEU A 126 -0.14 10.13 15.42
CA LEU A 126 1.21 10.38 14.96
C LEU A 126 2.12 10.95 16.06
N GLN A 127 1.64 11.92 16.83
CA GLN A 127 2.36 12.47 17.98
C GLN A 127 2.66 11.39 19.02
N HIS A 128 1.66 10.55 19.35
CA HIS A 128 1.86 9.43 20.24
C HIS A 128 2.94 8.46 19.72
N ARG A 129 2.92 8.12 18.43
CA ARG A 129 3.93 7.25 17.81
C ARG A 129 5.34 7.81 17.95
N GLU A 130 5.51 9.11 17.75
CA GLU A 130 6.81 9.78 17.95
C GLU A 130 7.28 9.67 19.40
N LEU A 131 6.39 9.97 20.37
CA LEU A 131 6.69 9.93 21.80
C LEU A 131 7.10 8.54 22.30
N VAL A 132 6.53 7.46 21.73
CA VAL A 132 6.81 6.09 22.18
C VAL A 132 7.90 5.38 21.38
N ASN A 133 8.38 5.95 20.28
CA ASN A 133 9.28 5.28 19.32
C ASN A 133 10.56 4.71 19.95
N LYS A 134 11.13 5.41 20.95
CA LYS A 134 12.39 5.02 21.60
C LYS A 134 12.23 4.51 23.04
N LYS A 135 10.99 4.40 23.55
CA LYS A 135 10.72 4.01 24.94
C LYS A 135 10.70 2.49 25.07
N VAL A 136 11.56 1.95 25.93
CA VAL A 136 11.61 0.54 26.35
C VAL A 136 11.82 0.45 27.88
N PRO A 137 11.31 -0.58 28.57
CA PRO A 137 10.38 -1.59 28.07
C PRO A 137 9.01 -1.00 27.77
N ARG A 138 8.26 -1.61 26.84
CA ARG A 138 6.93 -1.13 26.44
C ARG A 138 6.04 -2.25 25.93
N GLU A 139 4.79 -2.23 26.36
CA GLU A 139 3.71 -2.96 25.73
C GLU A 139 2.87 -1.94 24.94
N PRO A 140 2.72 -2.09 23.61
CA PRO A 140 1.83 -1.24 22.85
C PRO A 140 0.41 -1.31 23.43
N ASN A 141 -0.18 -0.16 23.74
CA ASN A 141 -1.59 -0.07 24.10
C ASN A 141 -2.40 -0.30 22.82
N PHE A 142 -2.65 -1.58 22.50
CA PHE A 142 -3.21 -2.03 21.25
C PHE A 142 -4.26 -3.11 21.52
N ILE A 143 -5.46 -2.93 20.96
CA ILE A 143 -6.55 -3.90 21.06
C ILE A 143 -6.47 -4.83 19.84
N PRO A 144 -6.13 -6.13 20.00
CA PRO A 144 -5.96 -7.07 18.89
C PRO A 144 -7.13 -7.13 17.91
N ASN A 145 -8.35 -6.95 18.41
CA ASN A 145 -9.58 -7.03 17.64
C ASN A 145 -9.81 -5.82 16.72
N THR A 146 -8.88 -4.84 16.69
CA THR A 146 -8.91 -3.72 15.73
C THR A 146 -8.21 -4.03 14.41
N LEU A 147 -7.45 -5.14 14.34
CA LEU A 147 -6.78 -5.61 13.13
C LEU A 147 -7.54 -6.77 12.48
N TYR A 148 -7.19 -7.05 11.22
CA TYR A 148 -7.76 -8.18 10.52
C TYR A 148 -7.41 -9.53 11.19
N PRO A 149 -8.30 -10.54 11.10
CA PRO A 149 -8.01 -11.88 11.60
C PRO A 149 -6.72 -12.44 11.03
N GLY A 150 -5.89 -13.04 11.90
CA GLY A 150 -4.60 -13.59 11.52
C GLY A 150 -3.50 -12.56 11.26
N THR A 151 -3.72 -11.27 11.52
CA THR A 151 -2.67 -10.24 11.45
C THR A 151 -1.67 -10.43 12.59
N TRP A 152 -0.38 -10.35 12.28
CA TRP A 152 0.67 -10.29 13.30
C TRP A 152 0.77 -8.89 13.87
N TYR A 153 0.93 -8.78 15.19
CA TYR A 153 1.09 -7.49 15.87
C TYR A 153 2.21 -7.54 16.90
N LEU A 154 2.76 -6.38 17.23
CA LEU A 154 3.79 -6.23 18.25
C LEU A 154 3.13 -6.32 19.64
N LYS A 155 3.48 -7.36 20.41
CA LYS A 155 2.95 -7.58 21.77
C LYS A 155 3.74 -6.81 22.82
N SER A 156 5.07 -6.86 22.74
CA SER A 156 5.94 -6.17 23.69
C SER A 156 7.33 -5.92 23.14
N ILE A 157 8.00 -4.92 23.71
CA ILE A 157 9.44 -4.66 23.56
C ILE A 157 10.03 -4.67 24.97
N ASP A 158 11.02 -5.51 25.22
CA ASP A 158 11.67 -5.54 26.52
C ASP A 158 12.82 -4.52 26.65
N GLN A 159 13.45 -4.49 27.83
CA GLN A 159 14.57 -3.59 28.15
C GLN A 159 15.81 -3.77 27.25
N ASN A 160 15.92 -4.91 26.55
CA ASN A 160 17.01 -5.21 25.61
C ASN A 160 16.58 -5.03 24.15
N TYR A 161 15.49 -4.29 23.91
CA TYR A 161 14.92 -4.05 22.58
C TYR A 161 14.44 -5.31 21.85
N ARG A 162 14.30 -6.45 22.55
CA ARG A 162 13.78 -7.68 21.94
C ARG A 162 12.27 -7.54 21.76
N ARG A 163 11.77 -7.89 20.57
CA ARG A 163 10.37 -7.74 20.19
C ARG A 163 9.66 -9.09 20.27
N THR A 164 8.56 -9.13 21.00
CA THR A 164 7.64 -10.27 21.03
C THR A 164 6.44 -9.96 20.15
N TYR A 165 6.05 -10.91 19.30
CA TYR A 165 4.90 -10.78 18.42
C TYR A 165 3.84 -11.81 18.79
N ASP A 166 2.59 -11.45 18.52
CA ASP A 166 1.45 -12.33 18.67
C ASP A 166 0.54 -12.16 17.46
N ARG A 167 -0.51 -12.97 17.36
CA ARG A 167 -1.36 -13.04 16.18
C ARG A 167 -2.82 -12.94 16.56
N VAL A 168 -3.55 -12.06 15.87
CA VAL A 168 -5.01 -11.93 16.05
C VAL A 168 -5.68 -13.28 15.74
N SER A 169 -6.61 -13.68 16.59
CA SER A 169 -7.42 -14.89 16.38
C SER A 169 -8.06 -14.89 14.98
N LYS A 170 -8.27 -16.09 14.44
CA LYS A 170 -8.98 -16.25 13.16
C LYS A 170 -10.51 -16.28 13.32
N GLU A 171 -11.01 -16.14 14.55
CA GLU A 171 -12.43 -16.12 14.88
C GLU A 171 -13.14 -14.88 14.31
N ALA A 172 -14.47 -14.86 14.45
CA ALA A 172 -15.36 -13.93 13.75
C ALA A 172 -14.97 -12.46 13.94
N TYR A 173 -14.74 -11.79 12.82
CA TYR A 173 -14.46 -10.36 12.72
C TYR A 173 -15.76 -9.57 12.59
N SER A 174 -15.92 -8.51 13.39
CA SER A 174 -17.01 -7.53 13.24
C SER A 174 -16.41 -6.16 12.98
N LEU A 175 -16.74 -5.57 11.83
CA LEU A 175 -16.25 -4.25 11.44
C LEU A 175 -16.73 -3.16 12.41
N GLU A 176 -17.98 -3.23 12.86
CA GLU A 176 -18.55 -2.26 13.80
C GLU A 176 -17.82 -2.29 15.15
N ASN A 177 -17.58 -3.50 15.68
CA ASN A 177 -16.83 -3.67 16.92
C ASN A 177 -15.37 -3.22 16.77
N THR A 178 -14.75 -3.52 15.61
CA THR A 178 -13.40 -3.08 15.25
C THR A 178 -13.32 -1.55 15.23
N ARG A 179 -14.26 -0.89 14.56
CA ARG A 179 -14.34 0.58 14.45
C ARG A 179 -14.47 1.22 15.82
N LYS A 180 -15.43 0.76 16.63
CA LYS A 180 -15.65 1.29 17.98
C LYS A 180 -14.39 1.13 18.84
N ALA A 181 -13.82 -0.07 18.88
CA ALA A 181 -12.62 -0.35 19.66
C ALA A 181 -11.42 0.51 19.22
N LEU A 182 -11.25 0.74 17.91
CA LEU A 182 -10.19 1.58 17.38
C LEU A 182 -10.37 3.05 17.79
N LEU A 183 -11.57 3.59 17.64
CA LEU A 183 -11.86 4.98 18.01
C LEU A 183 -11.71 5.21 19.52
N ASP A 184 -12.23 4.29 20.34
CA ASP A 184 -12.07 4.33 21.79
C ASP A 184 -10.58 4.32 22.18
N GLN A 185 -9.78 3.45 21.55
CA GLN A 185 -8.33 3.39 21.79
C GLN A 185 -7.62 4.70 21.42
N LEU A 186 -7.93 5.27 20.24
CA LEU A 186 -7.31 6.52 19.78
C LEU A 186 -7.66 7.70 20.68
N CYS A 187 -8.88 7.75 21.23
CA CYS A 187 -9.30 8.76 22.18
C CYS A 187 -8.54 8.70 23.53
N THR A 188 -7.97 7.55 23.90
CA THR A 188 -7.17 7.40 25.13
C THR A 188 -5.71 7.80 24.98
N LEU A 189 -5.25 8.09 23.76
CA LEU A 189 -3.89 8.52 23.52
C LEU A 189 -3.66 9.90 24.18
N LYS A 190 -2.64 9.95 25.02
CA LYS A 190 -2.12 11.18 25.62
C LYS A 190 -1.21 11.91 24.65
#